data_AF-A0A954F330-F1
#
_entry.id   AF-A0A954F330-F1
#
_cell.length_a   1.000
_cell.length_b   1.000
_cell.length_c   1.000
_cell.angle_alpha   90.00
_cell.angle_beta   90.00
_cell.angle_gamma   90.00
#
_symmetry.space_group_name_H-M   'P 1'
#
loop_
_entity.id
_entity.type
_entity.pdbx_description
1 polymer ?
#
loop_
_entity_poly.entity_id
_entity_poly.type
_entity_poly.pdbx_seq_one_letter_code
_entity_poly.pdbx_strand_id
1 'polypeptide(L)'
;MTDTSDSLSGVVPFRFTCQRSGRCCRVGAGYVWLQENELEGLARATGMEAEAFTRECVRRVVDPRTGELRLALREGTGLQADRCRLLDGHNECTVYESRPAHCRDFPFWPSVLGSAHGFERARQVCPGIRVEPTPENREAAFRALAALYDELQKEIDAIGPACAMSGLCCRFEEAGHELFAGALETDYARTMHPDPPEPEAPGRCPYHVQGRCTAREGRPLACRTYFCDKPKEDACMDLHEAFLVRLRGIEDAFGYERTYARFPQLLAQYLKP
;
A
#
# COMPACT_ATOMS: atom_id res chain seq x y z
N MET A 1 -24.07 12.04 -4.64
CA MET A 1 -23.01 12.71 -5.43
C MET A 1 -22.95 14.15 -4.96
N THR A 2 -22.31 14.37 -3.82
CA THR A 2 -21.97 15.72 -3.36
C THR A 2 -20.60 16.03 -3.90
N ASP A 3 -20.56 17.10 -4.68
CA ASP A 3 -19.39 17.74 -5.24
C ASP A 3 -18.37 18.05 -4.12
N THR A 4 -17.31 17.25 -4.03
CA THR A 4 -16.21 17.45 -3.07
C THR A 4 -15.15 18.36 -3.69
N SER A 5 -15.56 19.52 -4.20
CA SER A 5 -14.65 20.60 -4.60
C SER A 5 -14.25 21.48 -3.41
N ASP A 6 -14.37 20.97 -2.18
CA ASP A 6 -13.75 21.58 -1.01
C ASP A 6 -12.28 21.19 -1.02
N SER A 7 -11.44 22.21 -1.17
CA SER A 7 -9.99 22.14 -1.32
C SER A 7 -9.34 21.07 -0.42
N LEU A 8 -8.89 19.96 -1.02
CA LEU A 8 -7.93 19.06 -0.41
C LEU A 8 -6.62 19.84 -0.23
N SER A 9 -6.46 20.50 0.91
CA SER A 9 -5.42 21.48 1.23
C SER A 9 -4.06 20.81 1.49
N GLY A 10 -3.49 20.22 0.44
CA GLY A 10 -2.17 19.56 0.48
C GLY A 10 -2.23 18.08 0.87
N VAL A 11 -3.38 17.43 0.68
CA VAL A 11 -3.48 15.97 0.69
C VAL A 11 -3.10 15.46 -0.71
N VAL A 12 -2.14 14.54 -0.78
CA VAL A 12 -1.79 13.85 -2.02
C VAL A 12 -2.74 12.67 -2.27
N PRO A 13 -2.91 12.20 -3.52
CA PRO A 13 -3.61 10.95 -3.78
C PRO A 13 -3.07 9.82 -2.90
N PHE A 14 -3.97 9.00 -2.36
CA PHE A 14 -3.58 7.88 -1.52
C PHE A 14 -4.64 6.79 -1.53
N ARG A 15 -4.20 5.56 -1.28
CA ARG A 15 -5.06 4.41 -0.96
C ARG A 15 -4.94 4.06 0.51
N PHE A 16 -5.99 3.46 1.06
CA PHE A 16 -6.02 3.01 2.43
C PHE A 16 -6.47 1.56 2.57
N THR A 17 -5.75 0.78 3.37
CA THR A 17 -6.19 -0.53 3.82
C THR A 17 -5.79 -0.72 5.28
N CYS A 18 -6.75 -1.02 6.15
CA CYS A 18 -6.48 -1.26 7.56
C CYS A 18 -5.67 -2.56 7.75
N GLN A 19 -4.38 -2.43 8.06
CA GLN A 19 -3.47 -3.56 8.30
C GLN A 19 -3.61 -4.17 9.70
N ARG A 20 -4.65 -3.82 10.47
CA ARG A 20 -4.84 -4.25 11.87
C ARG A 20 -3.60 -4.05 12.77
N SER A 21 -2.82 -3.00 12.49
CA SER A 21 -1.54 -2.74 13.19
C SER A 21 -1.68 -2.28 14.65
N GLY A 22 -2.91 -1.91 15.06
CA GLY A 22 -3.24 -1.30 16.34
C GLY A 22 -2.59 0.06 16.59
N ARG A 23 -1.82 0.63 15.65
CA ARG A 23 -1.05 1.88 15.88
C ARG A 23 -1.95 3.08 16.17
N CYS A 24 -3.05 3.24 15.42
CA CYS A 24 -4.03 4.29 15.68
C CYS A 24 -4.70 4.16 17.07
N CYS A 25 -4.76 2.95 17.62
CA CYS A 25 -5.31 2.68 18.95
C CYS A 25 -4.32 2.94 20.09
N ARG A 26 -3.04 3.23 19.80
CA ARG A 26 -1.96 3.44 20.78
C ARG A 26 -1.36 4.85 20.74
N VAL A 27 -2.02 5.79 20.06
CA VAL A 27 -1.51 7.17 19.97
C VAL A 27 -1.53 7.86 21.34
N GLY A 28 -2.39 7.41 22.27
CA GLY A 28 -2.46 7.93 23.64
C GLY A 28 -3.00 9.35 23.75
N ALA A 29 -3.33 9.99 22.64
CA ALA A 29 -3.87 11.35 22.57
C ALA A 29 -4.98 11.43 21.52
N GLY A 30 -6.06 12.14 21.85
CA GLY A 30 -7.23 12.33 20.99
C GLY A 30 -8.50 11.71 21.57
N TYR A 31 -9.53 11.62 20.72
CA TYR A 31 -10.86 11.11 21.10
C TYR A 31 -11.38 10.21 19.99
N VAL A 32 -11.79 8.99 20.35
CA VAL A 32 -12.65 8.17 19.48
C VAL A 32 -14.08 8.50 19.84
N TRP A 33 -14.70 9.37 19.06
CA TRP A 33 -16.09 9.79 19.28
C TRP A 33 -17.07 8.65 18.97
N LEU A 34 -18.12 8.56 19.77
CA LEU A 34 -19.20 7.58 19.63
C LEU A 34 -20.54 8.29 19.42
N GLN A 35 -21.43 7.66 18.67
CA GLN A 35 -22.85 7.98 18.64
C GLN A 35 -23.61 7.06 19.62
N GLU A 36 -24.72 7.53 20.17
CA GLU A 36 -25.50 6.77 21.17
C GLU A 36 -26.03 5.44 20.60
N ASN A 37 -26.42 5.42 19.33
CA ASN A 37 -26.88 4.22 18.62
C ASN A 37 -25.78 3.17 18.38
N GLU A 38 -24.51 3.47 18.63
CA GLU A 38 -23.40 2.51 18.50
C GLU A 38 -23.16 1.69 19.77
N LEU A 39 -23.67 2.15 20.92
CA LEU A 39 -23.34 1.58 22.23
C LEU A 39 -23.83 0.14 22.39
N GLU A 40 -25.05 -0.17 21.96
CA GLU A 40 -25.61 -1.52 22.07
C GLU A 40 -24.84 -2.53 21.20
N GLY A 41 -24.44 -2.13 19.98
CA GLY A 41 -23.67 -2.97 19.08
C GLY A 41 -22.28 -3.27 19.64
N LEU A 42 -21.62 -2.25 20.19
CA LEU A 42 -20.30 -2.38 20.82
C LEU A 42 -20.36 -3.26 22.08
N ALA A 43 -21.36 -3.05 22.94
CA ALA A 43 -21.56 -3.85 24.15
C ALA A 43 -21.77 -5.33 23.82
N ARG A 44 -22.63 -5.62 22.83
CA ARG A 44 -22.86 -6.99 22.34
C ARG A 44 -21.57 -7.62 21.81
N ALA A 45 -20.79 -6.87 21.03
CA ALA A 45 -19.52 -7.35 20.47
C ALA A 45 -18.47 -7.66 21.54
N THR A 46 -18.48 -6.95 22.68
CA THR A 46 -17.62 -7.25 23.83
C THR A 46 -18.20 -8.30 24.78
N GLY A 47 -19.43 -8.78 24.54
CA GLY A 47 -20.14 -9.69 25.45
C GLY A 47 -20.54 -9.03 26.77
N MET A 48 -20.70 -7.71 26.80
CA MET A 48 -21.07 -6.93 27.99
C MET A 48 -22.53 -6.48 27.89
N GLU A 49 -23.16 -6.29 29.05
CA GLU A 49 -24.41 -5.53 29.13
C GLU A 49 -24.16 -4.05 28.76
N ALA A 50 -25.14 -3.42 28.10
CA ALA A 50 -24.99 -2.06 27.57
C ALA A 50 -24.64 -1.03 28.65
N GLU A 51 -25.24 -1.14 29.84
CA GLU A 51 -24.92 -0.27 30.98
C GLU A 51 -23.49 -0.49 31.49
N ALA A 52 -23.02 -1.74 31.53
CA ALA A 52 -21.66 -2.08 31.94
C ALA A 52 -20.63 -1.55 30.94
N PHE A 53 -20.87 -1.75 29.64
CA PHE A 53 -20.03 -1.20 28.58
C PHE A 53 -19.95 0.32 28.66
N THR A 54 -21.09 1.00 28.82
CA THR A 54 -21.12 2.47 28.92
C THR A 54 -20.32 2.96 30.11
N ARG A 55 -20.44 2.31 31.27
CA ARG A 55 -19.69 2.68 32.48
C ARG A 55 -18.19 2.46 32.32
N GLU A 56 -17.78 1.34 31.73
CA GLU A 56 -16.39 0.87 31.74
C GLU A 56 -15.57 1.28 30.51
N CYS A 57 -16.23 1.49 29.38
CA CYS A 57 -15.59 1.75 28.09
C CYS A 57 -15.88 3.14 27.54
N VAL A 58 -16.87 3.88 28.08
CA VAL A 58 -17.29 5.18 27.55
C VAL A 58 -17.09 6.29 28.58
N ARG A 59 -16.66 7.46 28.08
CA ARG A 59 -16.54 8.70 28.85
C ARG A 59 -17.26 9.84 28.13
N ARG A 60 -17.72 10.82 28.90
CA ARG A 60 -18.21 12.11 28.37
C ARG A 60 -17.06 13.11 28.35
N VAL A 61 -16.90 13.80 27.23
CA VAL A 61 -15.82 14.76 27.01
C VAL A 61 -16.38 15.98 26.30
N VAL A 62 -15.97 17.18 26.73
CA VAL A 62 -16.23 18.41 25.98
C VAL A 62 -15.31 18.42 24.75
N ASP A 63 -15.89 18.44 23.56
CA ASP A 63 -15.14 18.52 22.31
C ASP A 63 -14.38 19.87 22.27
N PRO A 64 -13.04 19.87 22.21
CA PRO A 64 -12.27 21.12 22.22
C PRO A 64 -12.49 21.98 20.97
N ARG A 65 -13.10 21.44 19.91
CA ARG A 65 -13.41 22.17 18.67
C ARG A 65 -14.77 22.85 18.69
N THR A 66 -15.78 22.22 19.29
CA THR A 66 -17.17 22.69 19.26
C THR A 66 -17.68 23.17 20.61
N GLY A 67 -17.05 22.76 21.70
CA GLY A 67 -17.51 23.01 23.07
C GLY A 67 -18.66 22.09 23.50
N GLU A 68 -19.11 21.17 22.64
CA GLU A 68 -20.23 20.28 22.94
C GLU A 68 -19.80 19.08 23.78
N LEU A 69 -20.68 18.62 24.67
CA LEU A 69 -20.46 17.40 25.43
C LEU A 69 -20.76 16.17 24.55
N ARG A 70 -19.76 15.33 24.31
CA ARG A 70 -19.85 14.15 23.44
C ARG A 70 -19.41 12.87 24.15
N LEU A 71 -19.83 11.73 23.63
CA LEU A 71 -19.36 10.41 24.06
C LEU A 71 -18.07 10.03 23.34
N ALA A 72 -17.10 9.51 24.08
CA ALA A 72 -15.87 8.96 23.54
C ALA A 72 -15.49 7.65 24.22
N LEU A 73 -14.74 6.79 23.51
CA LEU A 73 -14.12 5.63 24.16
C LEU A 73 -13.09 6.09 25.20
N ARG A 74 -13.00 5.29 26.26
CA ARG A 74 -11.94 5.38 27.26
C ARG A 74 -10.66 4.75 26.75
N GLU A 75 -9.57 5.24 27.30
CA GLU A 75 -8.29 4.59 27.27
C GLU A 75 -8.26 3.40 28.25
N GLY A 76 -7.22 2.57 28.16
CA GLY A 76 -6.97 1.48 29.08
C GLY A 76 -6.57 1.99 30.47
N THR A 77 -6.14 1.07 31.33
CA THR A 77 -5.75 1.38 32.72
C THR A 77 -4.35 0.85 33.01
N GLY A 78 -3.66 1.43 33.99
CA GLY A 78 -2.31 0.99 34.37
C GLY A 78 -1.33 1.08 33.21
N LEU A 79 -0.66 -0.04 32.89
CA LEU A 79 0.31 -0.13 31.78
C LEU A 79 -0.30 0.01 30.38
N GLN A 80 -1.63 0.15 30.26
CA GLN A 80 -2.34 0.34 28.99
C GLN A 80 -3.07 1.69 28.91
N ALA A 81 -2.74 2.65 29.79
CA ALA A 81 -3.42 3.94 29.86
C ALA A 81 -3.26 4.81 28.60
N ASP A 82 -2.33 4.48 27.71
CA ASP A 82 -2.08 5.14 26.42
C ASP A 82 -2.80 4.45 25.24
N ARG A 83 -3.59 3.41 25.50
CA ARG A 83 -4.24 2.59 24.47
C ARG A 83 -5.75 2.69 24.56
N CYS A 84 -6.44 2.48 23.45
CA CYS A 84 -7.88 2.28 23.44
C CYS A 84 -8.26 1.11 24.37
N ARG A 85 -9.31 1.26 25.18
CA ARG A 85 -9.83 0.22 26.08
C ARG A 85 -10.25 -1.08 25.37
N LEU A 86 -10.59 -0.99 24.09
CA LEU A 86 -11.02 -2.12 23.24
C LEU A 86 -9.87 -2.76 22.45
N LEU A 87 -8.62 -2.32 22.70
CA LEU A 87 -7.42 -2.94 22.14
C LEU A 87 -6.91 -3.97 23.13
N ASP A 88 -6.82 -5.23 22.72
CA ASP A 88 -6.25 -6.28 23.55
C ASP A 88 -4.71 -6.20 23.63
N GLY A 89 -4.12 -7.05 24.47
CA GLY A 89 -2.67 -7.11 24.68
C GLY A 89 -1.85 -7.48 23.44
N HIS A 90 -2.48 -8.07 22.42
CA HIS A 90 -1.84 -8.47 21.16
C HIS A 90 -1.99 -7.41 20.06
N ASN A 91 -2.57 -6.25 20.39
CA ASN A 91 -2.89 -5.16 19.46
C ASN A 91 -4.05 -5.47 18.51
N GLU A 92 -4.94 -6.37 18.92
CA GLU A 92 -6.16 -6.68 18.18
C GLU A 92 -7.34 -5.90 18.76
N CYS A 93 -8.19 -5.38 17.88
CA CYS A 93 -9.41 -4.72 18.30
C CYS A 93 -10.45 -5.79 18.58
N THR A 94 -10.90 -5.89 19.83
CA THR A 94 -11.88 -6.91 20.27
C THR A 94 -13.24 -6.77 19.59
N VAL A 95 -13.52 -5.60 19.01
CA VAL A 95 -14.75 -5.28 18.29
C VAL A 95 -14.51 -4.94 16.82
N TYR A 96 -13.49 -5.50 16.17
CA TYR A 96 -13.07 -5.08 14.81
C TYR A 96 -14.23 -4.98 13.80
N GLU A 97 -15.09 -5.99 13.75
CA GLU A 97 -16.25 -6.01 12.82
C GLU A 97 -17.37 -5.04 13.25
N SER A 98 -17.39 -4.63 14.52
CA SER A 98 -18.38 -3.70 15.11
C SER A 98 -17.79 -2.34 15.47
N ARG A 99 -16.58 -2.00 14.97
CA ARG A 99 -15.88 -0.74 15.28
C ARG A 99 -16.79 0.46 15.06
N PRO A 100 -16.74 1.50 15.92
CA PRO A 100 -17.56 2.70 15.71
C PRO A 100 -17.20 3.41 14.40
N ALA A 101 -18.12 4.26 13.90
CA ALA A 101 -17.99 5.04 12.68
C ALA A 101 -16.68 5.82 12.68
N HIS A 102 -16.35 6.48 13.78
CA HIS A 102 -15.08 7.19 13.94
C HIS A 102 -13.88 6.28 13.60
N CYS A 103 -13.83 5.05 14.11
CA CYS A 103 -12.74 4.11 13.80
C CYS A 103 -12.78 3.58 12.37
N ARG A 104 -13.96 3.36 11.80
CA ARG A 104 -14.13 2.88 10.42
C ARG A 104 -13.75 3.93 9.38
N ASP A 105 -14.06 5.18 9.67
CA ASP A 105 -13.86 6.31 8.76
C ASP A 105 -12.40 6.77 8.73
N PHE A 106 -11.54 6.30 9.64
CA PHE A 106 -10.11 6.57 9.56
C PHE A 106 -9.54 5.97 8.26
N PRO A 107 -8.74 6.71 7.47
CA PRO A 107 -8.14 8.03 7.71
C PRO A 107 -8.90 9.21 7.07
N PHE A 108 -10.13 9.03 6.60
CA PHE A 108 -10.91 10.02 5.84
C PHE A 108 -11.57 11.11 6.72
N TRP A 109 -11.07 11.33 7.94
CA TRP A 109 -11.61 12.35 8.83
C TRP A 109 -11.29 13.76 8.30
N PRO A 110 -12.15 14.77 8.55
CA PRO A 110 -11.87 16.16 8.20
C PRO A 110 -10.54 16.69 8.77
N SER A 111 -10.11 16.22 9.95
CA SER A 111 -8.83 16.61 10.56
C SER A 111 -7.59 16.03 9.86
N VAL A 112 -7.76 14.95 9.11
CA VAL A 112 -6.71 14.32 8.32
C VAL A 112 -6.70 14.91 6.91
N LEU A 113 -7.88 15.03 6.28
CA LEU A 113 -8.01 15.50 4.91
C LEU A 113 -7.94 17.04 4.76
N GLY A 114 -8.14 17.78 5.85
CA GLY A 114 -8.19 19.25 5.83
C GLY A 114 -6.85 19.96 5.89
N SER A 115 -5.70 19.25 5.85
CA SER A 115 -4.37 19.86 5.70
C SER A 115 -3.27 18.84 5.41
N ALA A 116 -2.20 19.25 4.71
CA ALA A 116 -0.99 18.45 4.53
C ALA A 116 -0.40 17.94 5.85
N HIS A 117 -0.36 18.78 6.88
CA HIS A 117 0.17 18.40 8.19
C HIS A 117 -0.72 17.36 8.89
N GLY A 118 -2.05 17.50 8.80
CA GLY A 118 -3.00 16.51 9.33
C GLY A 118 -2.85 15.14 8.66
N PHE A 119 -2.71 15.14 7.33
CA PHE A 119 -2.48 13.95 6.53
C PHE A 119 -1.17 13.26 6.91
N GLU A 120 -0.06 14.00 6.97
CA GLU A 120 1.26 13.43 7.27
C GLU A 120 1.32 12.83 8.68
N ARG A 121 0.69 13.46 9.69
CA ARG A 121 0.57 12.86 11.02
C ARG A 121 -0.17 11.52 10.98
N ALA A 122 -1.28 11.43 10.25
CA ALA A 122 -2.02 10.18 10.13
C ALA A 122 -1.18 9.10 9.41
N ARG A 123 -0.44 9.49 8.36
CA ARG A 123 0.44 8.60 7.59
C ARG A 123 1.58 8.04 8.41
N GLN A 124 2.17 8.84 9.30
CA GLN A 124 3.21 8.39 10.22
C GLN A 124 2.68 7.37 11.25
N VAL A 125 1.42 7.53 11.68
CA VAL A 125 0.78 6.59 12.60
C VAL A 125 0.40 5.29 11.90
N CYS A 126 -0.23 5.36 10.73
CA CYS A 126 -0.84 4.19 10.09
C CYS A 126 -0.11 3.74 8.82
N PRO A 127 0.54 2.55 8.82
CA PRO A 127 1.18 1.99 7.64
C PRO A 127 0.18 1.59 6.54
N GLY A 128 -1.13 1.59 6.84
CA GLY A 128 -2.17 1.35 5.87
C GLY A 128 -2.42 2.51 4.90
N ILE A 129 -1.90 3.71 5.17
CA ILE A 129 -2.02 4.88 4.30
C ILE A 129 -0.85 4.86 3.31
N ARG A 130 -1.15 4.64 2.03
CA ARG A 130 -0.15 4.58 0.95
C ARG A 130 -0.38 5.72 -0.02
N VAL A 131 0.61 6.61 -0.14
CA VAL A 131 0.55 7.70 -1.11
C VAL A 131 0.68 7.15 -2.53
N GLU A 132 0.00 7.83 -3.44
CA GLU A 132 0.03 7.54 -4.86
C GLU A 132 0.53 8.77 -5.60
N PRO A 133 1.29 8.59 -6.70
CA PRO A 133 1.74 9.70 -7.51
C PRO A 133 0.53 10.46 -8.07
N THR A 134 0.64 11.79 -8.19
CA THR A 134 -0.38 12.57 -8.93
C THR A 134 -0.40 12.14 -10.41
N PRO A 135 -1.49 12.37 -11.15
CA PRO A 135 -1.53 12.05 -12.58
C PRO A 135 -0.35 12.65 -13.36
N GLU A 136 0.05 13.87 -13.04
CA GLU A 136 1.16 14.57 -13.68
C GLU A 136 2.51 13.91 -13.34
N ASN A 137 2.74 13.59 -12.06
CA ASN A 137 3.94 12.90 -11.62
C ASN A 137 4.02 11.49 -12.20
N ARG A 138 2.89 10.79 -12.28
CA ARG A 138 2.78 9.46 -12.87
C ARG A 138 3.17 9.47 -14.34
N GLU A 139 2.63 10.41 -15.12
CA GLU A 139 2.96 10.58 -16.53
C GLU A 139 4.45 10.92 -16.73
N ALA A 140 4.98 11.82 -15.89
CA ALA A 140 6.40 12.19 -15.93
C ALA A 140 7.32 11.00 -15.56
N ALA A 141 6.94 10.20 -14.55
CA ALA A 141 7.68 9.00 -14.16
C ALA A 141 7.69 7.95 -15.28
N PHE A 142 6.56 7.78 -15.99
CA PHE A 142 6.49 6.86 -17.12
C PHE A 142 7.40 7.29 -18.27
N ARG A 143 7.45 8.58 -18.60
CA ARG A 143 8.41 9.11 -19.58
C ARG A 143 9.85 8.86 -19.15
N ALA A 144 10.19 9.13 -17.88
CA ALA A 144 11.53 8.91 -17.36
C ALA A 144 11.91 7.42 -17.36
N LEU A 145 10.98 6.53 -16.99
CA LEU A 145 11.18 5.08 -17.02
C LEU A 145 11.40 4.56 -18.45
N ALA A 146 10.59 5.02 -19.40
CA ALA A 146 10.75 4.65 -20.81
C ALA A 146 12.12 5.07 -21.34
N ALA A 147 12.56 6.32 -21.07
CA ALA A 147 13.88 6.79 -21.44
C ALA A 147 15.02 5.97 -20.78
N LEU A 148 14.87 5.63 -19.50
CA LEU A 148 15.82 4.77 -18.79
C LEU A 148 15.91 3.38 -19.45
N TYR A 149 14.78 2.80 -19.86
CA TYR A 149 14.77 1.51 -20.53
C TYR A 149 15.29 1.55 -21.97
N ASP A 150 15.14 2.67 -22.69
CA ASP A 150 15.76 2.86 -24.00
C ASP A 150 17.30 2.91 -23.90
N GLU A 151 17.82 3.51 -22.83
CA GLU A 151 19.26 3.45 -22.53
C GLU A 151 19.70 2.04 -22.16
N LEU A 152 18.94 1.36 -21.28
CA LEU A 152 19.22 -0.02 -20.89
C LEU A 152 19.31 -0.94 -22.11
N GLN A 153 18.40 -0.78 -23.07
CA GLN A 153 18.36 -1.62 -24.25
C GLN A 153 19.64 -1.50 -25.07
N LYS A 154 20.23 -0.29 -25.18
CA LYS A 154 21.51 -0.08 -25.88
C LYS A 154 22.67 -0.83 -25.20
N GLU A 155 22.71 -0.82 -23.87
CA GLU A 155 23.71 -1.55 -23.09
C GLU A 155 23.53 -3.07 -23.23
N ILE A 156 22.28 -3.55 -23.19
CA ILE A 156 21.95 -4.96 -23.44
C ILE A 156 22.35 -5.38 -24.86
N ASP A 157 22.08 -4.55 -25.86
CA ASP A 157 22.46 -4.83 -27.25
C ASP A 157 23.99 -4.90 -27.42
N ALA A 158 24.73 -4.07 -26.69
CA ALA A 158 26.19 -4.08 -26.67
C ALA A 158 26.76 -5.35 -26.00
N ILE A 159 26.14 -5.81 -24.91
CA ILE A 159 26.48 -7.10 -24.27
C ILE A 159 26.09 -8.27 -25.20
N GLY A 160 24.95 -8.16 -25.88
CA GLY A 160 24.40 -9.13 -26.82
C GLY A 160 24.08 -10.51 -26.23
N PRO A 161 23.38 -10.64 -25.08
CA PRO A 161 23.12 -11.93 -24.46
C PRO A 161 22.14 -12.81 -25.24
N ALA A 162 22.39 -14.11 -25.27
CA ALA A 162 21.52 -15.07 -25.93
C ALA A 162 20.24 -15.34 -25.13
N CYS A 163 19.07 -15.23 -25.79
CA CYS A 163 17.80 -15.67 -25.23
C CYS A 163 17.35 -16.98 -25.90
N ALA A 164 17.29 -18.05 -25.13
CA ALA A 164 16.79 -19.35 -25.60
C ALA A 164 15.25 -19.39 -25.79
N MET A 165 14.54 -18.29 -25.49
CA MET A 165 13.07 -18.22 -25.47
C MET A 165 12.42 -19.38 -24.70
N SER A 166 13.09 -19.86 -23.66
CA SER A 166 12.67 -21.03 -22.89
C SER A 166 11.42 -20.79 -22.03
N GLY A 167 11.06 -19.52 -21.80
CA GLY A 167 10.02 -19.11 -20.85
C GLY A 167 10.40 -19.31 -19.38
N LEU A 168 11.60 -19.84 -19.08
CA LEU A 168 12.05 -20.09 -17.71
C LEU A 168 12.12 -18.82 -16.86
N CYS A 169 12.35 -17.66 -17.50
CA CYS A 169 12.40 -16.35 -16.84
C CYS A 169 11.11 -15.95 -16.09
N CYS A 170 10.01 -16.68 -16.30
CA CYS A 170 8.73 -16.42 -15.62
C CYS A 170 8.11 -17.68 -14.99
N ARG A 171 8.76 -18.86 -15.09
CA ARG A 171 8.34 -20.11 -14.42
C ARG A 171 9.10 -20.27 -13.10
N PHE A 172 8.81 -19.39 -12.15
CA PHE A 172 9.58 -19.25 -10.89
C PHE A 172 9.52 -20.51 -10.02
N GLU A 173 8.44 -21.28 -10.11
CA GLU A 173 8.25 -22.57 -9.45
C GLU A 173 9.17 -23.68 -9.98
N GLU A 174 9.76 -23.49 -11.17
CA GLU A 174 10.68 -24.44 -11.81
C GLU A 174 12.11 -23.91 -11.91
N ALA A 175 12.29 -22.58 -12.00
CA ALA A 175 13.52 -21.98 -12.54
C ALA A 175 14.52 -21.49 -11.48
N GLY A 176 14.24 -21.68 -10.19
CA GLY A 176 15.16 -21.38 -9.08
C GLY A 176 15.48 -19.88 -8.89
N HIS A 177 14.71 -18.98 -9.51
CA HIS A 177 14.85 -17.54 -9.38
C HIS A 177 13.48 -16.87 -9.25
N GLU A 178 13.48 -15.62 -8.77
CA GLU A 178 12.27 -14.82 -8.58
C GLU A 178 12.42 -13.47 -9.26
N LEU A 179 11.30 -12.94 -9.74
CA LEU A 179 11.24 -11.61 -10.33
C LEU A 179 10.75 -10.59 -9.30
N PHE A 180 11.62 -9.65 -8.95
CA PHE A 180 11.29 -8.51 -8.11
C PHE A 180 11.11 -7.25 -8.97
N ALA A 181 10.26 -6.33 -8.50
CA ALA A 181 10.00 -5.06 -9.16
C ALA A 181 9.60 -3.98 -8.15
N GLY A 182 9.68 -2.72 -8.61
CA GLY A 182 9.23 -1.54 -7.89
C GLY A 182 7.74 -1.22 -8.06
N ALA A 183 7.26 -0.21 -7.33
CA ALA A 183 5.89 0.29 -7.48
C ALA A 183 5.69 0.96 -8.84
N LEU A 184 6.68 1.73 -9.31
CA LEU A 184 6.66 2.40 -10.61
C LEU A 184 6.59 1.38 -11.75
N GLU A 185 7.43 0.35 -11.72
CA GLU A 185 7.45 -0.67 -12.77
C GLU A 185 6.14 -1.48 -12.80
N THR A 186 5.53 -1.71 -11.64
CA THR A 186 4.24 -2.39 -11.54
C THR A 186 3.11 -1.54 -12.12
N ASP A 187 3.07 -0.25 -11.80
CA ASP A 187 2.09 0.69 -12.35
C ASP A 187 2.25 0.84 -13.88
N TYR A 188 3.50 0.96 -14.34
CA TYR A 188 3.81 1.01 -15.76
C TYR A 188 3.35 -0.26 -16.48
N ALA A 189 3.67 -1.44 -15.96
CA ALA A 189 3.29 -2.71 -16.55
C ALA A 189 1.77 -2.85 -16.73
N ARG A 190 0.99 -2.47 -15.71
CA ARG A 190 -0.48 -2.51 -15.76
C ARG A 190 -1.07 -1.46 -16.70
N THR A 191 -0.41 -0.32 -16.87
CA THR A 191 -0.86 0.69 -17.83
C THR A 191 -0.71 0.17 -19.25
N MET A 192 0.44 -0.43 -19.54
CA MET A 192 0.74 -0.97 -20.87
C MET A 192 -0.10 -2.22 -21.17
N HIS A 193 -0.41 -3.01 -20.14
CA HIS A 193 -1.11 -4.29 -20.25
C HIS A 193 -2.16 -4.45 -19.13
N PRO A 194 -3.34 -3.81 -19.25
CA PRO A 194 -4.31 -3.70 -18.15
C PRO A 194 -5.05 -4.98 -17.80
N ASP A 195 -5.15 -5.93 -18.74
CA ASP A 195 -5.96 -7.15 -18.62
C ASP A 195 -5.08 -8.42 -18.56
N PRO A 196 -4.31 -8.64 -17.49
CA PRO A 196 -3.59 -9.90 -17.29
C PRO A 196 -4.57 -11.07 -17.15
N PRO A 197 -4.32 -12.23 -17.79
CA PRO A 197 -5.07 -13.44 -17.49
C PRO A 197 -4.73 -13.98 -16.09
N GLU A 198 -5.51 -14.97 -15.64
CA GLU A 198 -5.16 -15.70 -14.41
C GLU A 198 -3.78 -16.40 -14.57
N PRO A 199 -2.92 -16.37 -13.53
CA PRO A 199 -1.64 -17.08 -13.59
C PRO A 199 -1.84 -18.58 -13.83
N GLU A 200 -1.08 -19.14 -14.79
CA GLU A 200 -1.11 -20.58 -15.10
C GLU A 200 -0.61 -21.48 -13.95
N ALA A 201 0.04 -20.90 -12.92
CA ALA A 201 0.47 -21.58 -11.71
C ALA A 201 0.58 -20.60 -10.52
N PRO A 202 0.49 -21.09 -9.26
CA PRO A 202 0.68 -20.25 -8.08
C PRO A 202 2.02 -19.52 -8.08
N GLY A 203 1.98 -18.19 -7.97
CA GLY A 203 3.19 -17.35 -7.93
C GLY A 203 3.86 -17.10 -9.28
N ARG A 204 3.34 -17.66 -10.38
CA ARG A 204 3.77 -17.38 -11.77
C ARG A 204 3.32 -15.97 -12.18
N CYS A 205 4.10 -15.33 -13.06
CA CYS A 205 3.69 -14.04 -13.63
C CYS A 205 2.41 -14.21 -14.48
N PRO A 206 1.36 -13.40 -14.29
CA PRO A 206 0.13 -13.53 -15.08
C PRO A 206 0.33 -13.22 -16.56
N TYR A 207 1.35 -12.44 -16.91
CA TYR A 207 1.70 -12.19 -18.32
C TYR A 207 2.49 -13.33 -18.97
N HIS A 208 2.78 -14.42 -18.26
CA HIS A 208 3.33 -15.63 -18.86
C HIS A 208 2.17 -16.51 -19.35
N VAL A 209 1.97 -16.52 -20.68
CA VAL A 209 0.94 -17.28 -21.36
C VAL A 209 1.59 -18.22 -22.36
N GLN A 210 1.33 -19.51 -22.22
CA GLN A 210 1.82 -20.56 -23.12
C GLN A 210 3.34 -20.48 -23.38
N GLY A 211 4.12 -20.27 -22.32
CA GLY A 211 5.58 -20.21 -22.40
C GLY A 211 6.16 -18.87 -22.84
N ARG A 212 5.32 -17.84 -23.04
CA ARG A 212 5.73 -16.54 -23.59
C ARG A 212 5.22 -15.38 -22.74
N CYS A 213 6.01 -14.30 -22.71
CA CYS A 213 5.58 -13.05 -22.10
C CYS A 213 4.67 -12.28 -23.07
N THR A 214 3.45 -11.95 -22.64
CA THR A 214 2.50 -11.10 -23.37
C THR A 214 2.65 -9.61 -23.03
N ALA A 215 3.38 -9.27 -21.96
CA ALA A 215 3.61 -7.90 -21.51
C ALA A 215 5.01 -7.36 -21.83
N ARG A 216 5.45 -7.51 -23.09
CA ARG A 216 6.83 -7.20 -23.51
C ARG A 216 7.24 -5.76 -23.24
N GLU A 217 6.33 -4.82 -23.47
CA GLU A 217 6.55 -3.37 -23.32
C GLU A 217 6.54 -2.97 -21.84
N GLY A 218 5.66 -3.57 -21.05
CA GLY A 218 5.56 -3.38 -19.60
C GLY A 218 6.57 -4.16 -18.76
N ARG A 219 7.60 -4.79 -19.35
CA ARG A 219 8.57 -5.60 -18.59
C ARG A 219 9.34 -4.75 -17.56
N PRO A 220 9.46 -5.20 -16.30
CA PRO A 220 10.32 -4.58 -15.31
C PRO A 220 11.81 -4.79 -15.66
N LEU A 221 12.68 -4.06 -14.97
CA LEU A 221 14.14 -4.06 -15.15
C LEU A 221 14.72 -5.47 -15.08
N ALA A 222 14.33 -6.25 -14.06
CA ALA A 222 14.80 -7.63 -13.91
C ALA A 222 14.40 -8.53 -15.09
N CYS A 223 13.27 -8.29 -15.77
CA CYS A 223 12.91 -9.00 -17.00
C CYS A 223 13.73 -8.57 -18.23
N ARG A 224 14.34 -7.38 -18.17
CA ARG A 224 15.16 -6.81 -19.25
C ARG A 224 16.63 -7.19 -19.11
N THR A 225 17.06 -7.55 -17.91
CA THR A 225 18.44 -7.96 -17.60
C THR A 225 18.60 -9.46 -17.33
N TYR A 226 17.53 -10.25 -17.41
CA TYR A 226 17.62 -11.71 -17.25
C TYR A 226 17.72 -12.44 -18.60
N PHE A 227 18.74 -13.29 -18.75
CA PHE A 227 18.96 -14.12 -19.94
C PHE A 227 19.40 -15.53 -19.55
N CYS A 228 19.19 -16.50 -20.45
CA CYS A 228 19.66 -17.88 -20.25
C CYS A 228 21.17 -18.05 -20.53
N ASP A 229 21.84 -16.97 -20.95
CA ASP A 229 23.24 -16.93 -21.35
C ASP A 229 24.16 -16.83 -20.13
N LYS A 230 24.49 -17.98 -19.54
CA LYS A 230 25.36 -18.08 -18.35
C LYS A 230 26.70 -17.34 -18.51
N PRO A 231 27.42 -17.42 -19.64
CA PRO A 231 28.63 -16.64 -19.86
C PRO A 231 28.49 -15.12 -19.68
N LYS A 232 27.29 -14.55 -19.82
CA LYS A 232 27.04 -13.10 -19.70
C LYS A 232 26.20 -12.72 -18.49
N GLU A 233 25.97 -13.65 -17.59
CA GLU A 233 25.15 -13.46 -16.38
C GLU A 233 25.69 -12.32 -15.52
N ASP A 234 26.99 -12.34 -15.20
CA ASP A 234 27.63 -11.31 -14.37
C ASP A 234 27.50 -9.91 -14.97
N ALA A 235 27.76 -9.76 -16.27
CA ALA A 235 27.63 -8.47 -16.96
C ALA A 235 26.18 -7.93 -16.94
N CYS A 236 25.20 -8.82 -17.06
CA CYS A 236 23.79 -8.44 -16.97
C CYS A 236 23.36 -8.10 -15.53
N MET A 237 23.97 -8.76 -14.53
CA MET A 237 23.76 -8.47 -13.11
C MET A 237 24.34 -7.11 -12.72
N ASP A 238 25.57 -6.81 -13.13
CA ASP A 238 26.18 -5.50 -12.89
C ASP A 238 25.34 -4.36 -13.50
N LEU A 239 24.84 -4.59 -14.73
CA LEU A 239 23.94 -3.66 -15.40
C LEU A 239 22.60 -3.50 -14.65
N HIS A 240 22.04 -4.60 -14.14
CA HIS A 240 20.84 -4.58 -13.32
C HIS A 240 21.03 -3.68 -12.09
N GLU A 241 22.11 -3.86 -11.34
CA GLU A 241 22.38 -3.07 -10.14
C GLU A 241 22.54 -1.58 -10.46
N ALA A 242 23.30 -1.26 -11.51
CA ALA A 242 23.50 0.12 -11.96
C ALA A 242 22.17 0.81 -12.33
N PHE A 243 21.31 0.13 -13.09
CA PHE A 243 20.02 0.69 -13.50
C PHE A 243 18.99 0.68 -12.38
N LEU A 244 19.07 -0.25 -11.42
CA LEU A 244 18.18 -0.28 -10.26
C LEU A 244 18.37 0.96 -9.39
N VAL A 245 19.60 1.44 -9.21
CA VAL A 245 19.87 2.71 -8.49
C VAL A 245 19.22 3.90 -9.20
N ARG A 246 19.28 3.94 -10.52
CA ARG A 246 18.71 5.02 -11.33
C ARG A 246 17.18 4.98 -11.31
N LEU A 247 16.59 3.80 -11.48
CA LEU A 247 15.15 3.56 -11.35
C LEU A 247 14.62 4.04 -10.00
N ARG A 248 15.34 3.71 -8.93
CA ARG A 248 15.04 4.16 -7.57
C ARG A 248 15.06 5.67 -7.41
N GLY A 249 15.94 6.37 -8.15
CA GLY A 249 15.94 7.83 -8.20
C GLY A 249 14.70 8.41 -8.90
N ILE A 250 14.19 7.73 -9.94
CA ILE A 250 12.93 8.10 -10.61
C ILE A 250 11.75 7.93 -9.64
N GLU A 251 11.68 6.80 -8.92
CA GLU A 251 10.63 6.56 -7.93
C GLU A 251 10.56 7.66 -6.86
N ASP A 252 11.71 8.06 -6.30
CA ASP A 252 11.79 9.15 -5.34
C ASP A 252 11.32 10.48 -5.92
N ALA A 253 11.81 10.82 -7.12
CA ALA A 253 11.53 12.11 -7.74
C ALA A 253 10.05 12.33 -8.03
N PHE A 254 9.30 11.25 -8.27
CA PHE A 254 7.89 11.32 -8.66
C PHE A 254 6.91 10.79 -7.61
N GLY A 255 7.38 10.51 -6.39
CA GLY A 255 6.52 10.19 -5.26
C GLY A 255 5.93 8.77 -5.29
N TYR A 256 6.64 7.82 -5.88
CA TYR A 256 6.28 6.40 -5.77
C TYR A 256 6.74 5.83 -4.43
N GLU A 257 5.93 4.96 -3.82
CA GLU A 257 6.31 4.26 -2.60
C GLU A 257 7.51 3.35 -2.86
N ARG A 258 8.50 3.41 -1.96
CA ARG A 258 9.66 2.50 -1.92
C ARG A 258 9.22 1.07 -1.65
N THR A 259 8.86 0.38 -2.71
CA THR A 259 8.43 -1.02 -2.69
C THR A 259 9.42 -1.85 -3.49
N TYR A 260 9.77 -3.02 -2.98
CA TYR A 260 10.55 -4.00 -3.72
C TYR A 260 10.11 -5.39 -3.28
N ALA A 261 9.29 -6.04 -4.10
CA ALA A 261 8.69 -7.32 -3.78
C ALA A 261 8.51 -8.15 -5.06
N ARG A 262 8.09 -9.40 -4.90
CA ARG A 262 7.81 -10.30 -6.03
C ARG A 262 6.77 -9.66 -6.95
N PHE A 263 7.13 -9.48 -8.21
CA PHE A 263 6.30 -8.83 -9.21
C PHE A 263 4.90 -9.44 -9.35
N PRO A 264 4.71 -10.78 -9.36
CA PRO A 264 3.37 -11.38 -9.37
C PRO A 264 2.52 -11.01 -8.14
N GLN A 265 3.14 -10.86 -6.96
CA GLN A 265 2.44 -10.44 -5.75
C GLN A 265 2.03 -8.96 -5.83
N LEU A 266 2.91 -8.11 -6.35
CA LEU A 266 2.59 -6.70 -6.59
C LEU A 266 1.41 -6.57 -7.55
N LEU A 267 1.46 -7.24 -8.71
CA LEU A 267 0.35 -7.25 -9.66
C LEU A 267 -0.97 -7.67 -8.97
N ALA A 268 -0.96 -8.75 -8.18
CA ALA A 268 -2.15 -9.21 -7.47
C ALA A 268 -2.69 -8.22 -6.42
N GLN A 269 -1.83 -7.43 -5.77
CA GLN A 269 -2.25 -6.40 -4.80
C GLN A 269 -2.97 -5.23 -5.48
N TYR A 270 -2.57 -4.89 -6.70
CA TYR A 270 -3.14 -3.80 -7.48
C TYR A 270 -4.36 -4.22 -8.32
N LEU A 271 -4.61 -5.53 -8.48
CA LEU A 271 -5.77 -6.10 -9.19
C LEU A 271 -7.00 -6.29 -8.30
N LYS A 272 -6.87 -6.15 -6.97
CA LYS A 272 -8.01 -6.19 -6.06
C LYS A 272 -8.60 -4.78 -5.93
N PRO A 273 -9.91 -4.60 -6.20
CA PRO A 273 -10.58 -3.30 -6.04
C PRO A 273 -10.56 -2.81 -4.59
#